data_AF-A0A7C1GZ61-F1
#
_entry.id   AF-A0A7C1GZ61-F1
#
_cell.length_a   1.000
_cell.length_b   1.000
_cell.length_c   1.000
_cell.angle_alpha   90.00
_cell.angle_beta   90.00
_cell.angle_gamma   90.00
#
_symmetry.space_group_name_H-M   'P 1'
#
loop_
_entity.id
_entity.type
_entity.pdbx_description
1 polymer ?
#
loop_
_entity_poly.entity_id
_entity_poly.type
_entity_poly.pdbx_seq_one_letter_code
_entity_poly.pdbx_strand_id
1 'polypeptide(L)'
;MVEELLRRGEKVRVLDNFATGKRENIAEIKRIFEQEKNSAVDDRLEVLEGDIRSYHIVREAVENVDFILHQAALPSVPRSVKDPLTTNEVNV
;
A
#
# COMPACT_ATOMS: atom_id res chain seq x y z
N MET A 1 9.16 -3.04 4.88
CA MET A 1 9.24 -2.14 3.70
C MET A 1 8.84 -0.72 4.06
N VAL A 2 7.57 -0.46 4.42
CA VAL A 2 7.10 0.89 4.80
C VAL A 2 7.91 1.49 5.94
N GLU A 3 8.10 0.75 7.04
CA GLU A 3 8.92 1.18 8.19
C GLU A 3 10.34 1.59 7.77
N GLU A 4 11.02 0.75 6.99
CA GLU A 4 12.38 1.00 6.53
C GLU A 4 12.50 2.26 5.66
N LEU A 5 11.55 2.51 4.76
CA LEU A 5 11.54 3.73 3.95
C LEU A 5 11.33 4.98 4.81
N LEU A 6 10.42 4.91 5.79
CA LEU A 6 10.21 6.00 6.75
C LEU A 6 11.45 6.25 7.62
N ARG A 7 12.18 5.20 8.02
CA ARG A 7 13.45 5.31 8.77
C ARG A 7 14.53 6.02 7.97
N ARG A 8 14.55 5.84 6.65
CA ARG A 8 15.48 6.50 5.73
C ARG A 8 15.18 7.98 5.50
N GLY A 9 14.03 8.47 5.94
CA GLY A 9 13.64 9.86 5.70
C GLY A 9 12.54 10.03 4.65
N GLU A 10 12.19 8.97 3.93
CA GLU A 10 11.32 9.06 2.75
C GLU A 10 9.86 9.36 3.11
N LYS A 11 9.13 9.90 2.13
CA LYS A 11 7.66 9.99 2.15
C LYS A 11 7.08 8.72 1.56
N VAL A 12 6.14 8.11 2.26
CA VAL A 12 5.54 6.83 1.89
C VAL A 12 4.02 6.98 1.86
N ARG A 13 3.43 6.63 0.71
CA ARG A 13 2.00 6.47 0.56
C ARG A 13 1.66 4.98 0.45
N VAL A 14 0.68 4.53 1.22
CA VAL A 14 0.20 3.14 1.23
C VAL A 14 -1.20 3.11 0.67
N LEU A 15 -1.44 2.27 -0.35
CA LEU A 15 -2.77 1.92 -0.83
C LEU A 15 -3.07 0.47 -0.42
N ASP A 16 -4.07 0.26 0.42
CA ASP A 16 -4.50 -1.07 0.86
C ASP A 16 -6.02 -1.09 1.10
N ASN A 17 -6.69 -2.20 0.77
CA ASN A 17 -8.11 -2.41 1.07
C ASN A 17 -8.34 -3.20 2.36
N PHE A 18 -7.26 -3.57 3.05
CA PHE A 18 -7.23 -4.39 4.27
C PHE A 18 -7.95 -5.74 4.14
N ALA A 19 -8.06 -6.31 2.94
CA ALA A 19 -8.66 -7.62 2.73
C ALA A 19 -7.85 -8.74 3.41
N THR A 20 -6.52 -8.65 3.33
CA THR A 20 -5.57 -9.49 4.07
C THR A 20 -4.57 -8.66 4.89
N GLY A 21 -4.45 -7.36 4.59
CA GLY A 21 -3.65 -6.41 5.35
C GLY A 21 -4.25 -6.16 6.73
N LYS A 22 -3.43 -5.72 7.68
CA LYS A 22 -3.80 -5.46 9.07
C LYS A 22 -3.59 -3.99 9.41
N ARG A 23 -4.62 -3.30 9.90
CA ARG A 23 -4.51 -1.91 10.34
C ARG A 23 -3.53 -1.77 11.51
N GLU A 24 -3.42 -2.84 12.31
CA GLU A 24 -2.48 -2.95 13.42
C GLU A 24 -1.04 -2.73 12.97
N ASN A 25 -0.67 -3.15 11.75
CA ASN A 25 0.68 -2.92 11.22
C ASN A 25 0.97 -1.42 11.04
N ILE A 26 -0.02 -0.64 10.59
CA ILE A 26 0.11 0.82 10.43
C ILE A 26 0.18 1.49 11.81
N ALA A 27 -0.66 1.07 12.75
CA ALA A 27 -0.65 1.58 14.12
C ALA A 27 0.67 1.28 14.83
N GLU A 28 1.24 0.09 14.62
CA GLU A 28 2.53 -0.30 15.17
C GLU A 28 3.66 0.57 14.61
N ILE A 29 3.68 0.84 13.31
CA ILE A 29 4.64 1.77 12.70
C ILE A 29 4.54 3.15 13.35
N LYS A 30 3.34 3.72 13.48
CA LYS A 30 3.17 5.02 14.15
C LYS A 30 3.72 5.01 15.58
N ARG A 31 3.37 3.98 16.36
CA ARG A 31 3.83 3.80 17.74
C ARG A 31 5.37 3.73 17.84
N ILE A 32 6.03 3.03 16.93
CA ILE A 32 7.51 2.93 16.89
C ILE A 32 8.13 4.32 16.75
N PHE A 33 7.65 5.12 15.78
CA PHE A 33 8.22 6.44 15.50
C PHE A 33 7.89 7.48 16.58
N GLU A 34 6.70 7.40 17.20
CA GLU A 34 6.35 8.19 18.38
C GLU A 34 7.33 7.94 19.54
N GLN A 35 7.66 6.67 19.81
CA GLN A 35 8.58 6.30 20.90
C GLN A 35 10.02 6.75 20.65
N GLU A 36 10.45 6.75 19.39
CA GLU A 36 11.77 7.22 18.97
C GLU A 36 11.90 8.76 18.99
N LYS A 37 10.86 9.48 19.42
CA LYS A 37 10.73 10.96 19.33
C LYS A 37 10.88 11.48 17.89
N ASN A 38 10.65 10.62 16.91
CA ASN A 38 10.70 10.97 15.50
C ASN A 38 9.31 11.46 15.06
N SER A 39 8.95 12.65 15.55
CA SER A 39 7.58 13.20 15.50
C SER A 39 7.07 13.55 14.09
N ALA A 40 7.89 13.40 13.05
CA ALA A 40 7.54 13.73 11.67
C ALA A 40 7.02 12.51 10.88
N VAL A 41 6.59 11.42 11.53
CA VAL A 41 6.05 10.25 10.82
C VAL A 41 4.69 10.56 10.20
N ASP A 42 3.85 11.34 10.87
CA ASP A 42 2.51 11.68 10.35
C ASP A 42 2.57 12.56 9.09
N ASP A 43 3.62 13.39 8.95
CA ASP A 43 3.85 14.21 7.75
C ASP A 43 4.41 13.40 6.56
N ARG A 44 4.88 12.17 6.81
CA ARG A 44 5.59 11.34 5.83
C ARG A 44 4.86 10.05 5.50
N LEU A 45 3.90 9.62 6.31
CA LEU A 45 3.10 8.42 6.07
C LEU A 45 1.67 8.80 5.73
N GLU A 46 1.28 8.55 4.48
CA GLU A 46 -0.09 8.68 4.00
C GLU A 46 -0.68 7.29 3.78
N VAL A 47 -1.92 7.06 4.22
CA VAL A 47 -2.62 5.77 4.03
C VAL A 47 -3.93 6.04 3.32
N LEU A 48 -4.05 5.53 2.10
CA LEU A 48 -5.27 5.54 1.30
C LEU A 48 -5.90 4.16 1.44
N GLU A 49 -7.10 4.14 2.00
CA GLU A 49 -7.88 2.92 2.03
C GLU A 49 -8.65 2.76 0.72
N GLY A 50 -8.37 1.70 -0.01
CA GLY A 50 -8.98 1.50 -1.31
C GLY A 50 -8.47 0.27 -2.04
N ASP A 51 -9.19 -0.11 -3.09
CA ASP A 51 -8.91 -1.32 -3.87
C ASP A 51 -8.09 -0.99 -5.12
N ILE A 52 -7.03 -1.75 -5.38
CA ILE A 52 -6.19 -1.59 -6.57
C ILE A 52 -6.94 -1.83 -7.89
N ARG A 53 -8.13 -2.47 -7.85
CA ARG A 53 -9.01 -2.63 -9.03
C ARG A 53 -9.72 -1.33 -9.40
N SER A 54 -9.68 -0.32 -8.53
CA SER A 54 -10.27 0.97 -8.79
C SER A 54 -9.28 1.89 -9.50
N TYR A 55 -9.51 2.12 -10.79
CA TYR A 55 -8.68 3.02 -11.60
C TYR A 55 -8.54 4.42 -10.97
N HIS A 56 -9.61 4.99 -10.42
CA HIS A 56 -9.59 6.33 -9.84
C HIS A 56 -8.75 6.39 -8.56
N ILE A 57 -8.87 5.38 -7.70
CA ILE A 57 -8.08 5.30 -6.46
C ILE A 57 -6.60 5.07 -6.79
N VAL A 58 -6.29 4.18 -7.74
CA VAL A 58 -4.90 3.95 -8.15
C VAL A 58 -4.30 5.22 -8.74
N ARG A 59 -5.05 5.95 -9.59
CA ARG A 59 -4.60 7.21 -10.16
C ARG A 59 -4.26 8.25 -9.10
N GLU A 60 -5.10 8.39 -8.07
CA GLU A 60 -4.84 9.26 -6.93
C GLU A 60 -3.61 8.79 -6.13
N ALA A 61 -3.52 7.48 -5.87
CA ALA A 61 -2.41 6.91 -5.10
C ALA A 61 -1.05 7.11 -5.78
N VAL A 62 -0.96 7.06 -7.11
CA VAL A 62 0.31 7.23 -7.84
C VAL A 62 0.63 8.69 -8.18
N GLU A 63 -0.27 9.63 -7.88
CA GLU A 63 -0.06 11.04 -8.22
C GLU A 63 1.14 11.61 -7.44
N ASN A 64 2.08 12.24 -8.17
CA ASN A 64 3.32 12.80 -7.63
C ASN A 64 4.22 11.79 -6.86
N VAL A 65 4.17 10.51 -7.25
CA VAL A 65 5.03 9.46 -6.68
C VAL A 65 6.24 9.20 -7.59
N ASP A 66 7.45 9.23 -7.02
CA ASP A 66 8.69 8.95 -7.75
C ASP A 66 8.92 7.45 -8.01
N PHE A 67 8.55 6.60 -7.03
CA PHE A 67 8.77 5.15 -7.09
C PHE A 67 7.54 4.36 -6.60
N ILE A 68 7.16 3.33 -7.34
CA ILE A 68 6.03 2.45 -7.00
C ILE A 68 6.56 1.07 -6.61
N LEU A 69 6.26 0.64 -5.38
CA LEU A 69 6.51 -0.72 -4.90
C LEU A 69 5.20 -1.49 -4.84
N HIS A 70 4.84 -2.16 -5.93
CA HIS A 70 3.59 -2.89 -6.04
C HIS A 70 3.67 -4.24 -5.31
N GLN A 71 3.08 -4.32 -4.11
CA GLN A 71 3.04 -5.54 -3.28
C GLN A 71 1.61 -6.02 -3.00
N ALA A 72 0.60 -5.21 -3.35
CA ALA A 72 -0.80 -5.58 -3.20
C ALA A 72 -1.13 -6.69 -4.21
N ALA A 73 -1.38 -7.89 -3.71
CA ALA A 73 -1.80 -9.02 -4.51
C ALA A 73 -2.84 -9.82 -3.74
N LEU A 74 -3.84 -10.33 -4.45
CA LEU A 74 -4.66 -11.43 -3.94
C LEU A 74 -3.93 -12.73 -4.30
N PRO A 75 -3.47 -13.54 -3.33
CA PRO A 75 -2.89 -14.84 -3.66
C PRO A 75 -4.01 -15.72 -4.24
N SER A 76 -4.04 -15.91 -5.57
CA SER A 76 -5.03 -16.81 -6.16
C SER A 76 -4.48 -17.60 -7.34
N VAL A 77 -3.71 -18.64 -7.03
CA VAL A 77 -3.52 -19.75 -7.98
C VAL A 77 -4.85 -20.43 -8.39
N PRO A 78 -5.95 -20.50 -7.61
CA PRO A 78 -7.16 -21.22 -8.04
C PRO A 78 -8.16 -20.41 -8.89
N ARG A 79 -7.99 -19.08 -9.06
CA ARG A 79 -8.92 -18.26 -9.88
C ARG A 79 -8.49 -18.13 -11.34
N SER A 80 -7.22 -18.31 -11.66
CA SER A 80 -6.70 -18.30 -13.03
C SER A 80 -7.15 -19.51 -13.88
N VAL A 81 -7.72 -20.55 -13.27
CA VAL A 81 -8.20 -21.75 -13.98
C VAL A 81 -9.67 -21.65 -14.39
N LYS A 82 -10.47 -20.76 -13.76
CA LYS A 82 -11.93 -20.75 -13.94
C LYS A 82 -12.49 -19.67 -14.85
N ASP A 83 -11.73 -18.59 -15.14
CA ASP A 83 -12.20 -17.55 -16.06
C ASP A 83 -11.02 -16.73 -16.66
N PRO A 84 -10.44 -17.15 -17.79
CA PRO A 84 -9.24 -16.52 -18.36
C PRO A 84 -9.47 -15.12 -18.95
N LEU A 85 -10.72 -14.69 -19.14
CA LEU A 85 -11.05 -13.41 -19.79
C LEU A 85 -10.92 -12.19 -18.84
N THR A 86 -11.18 -12.35 -17.53
CA THR A 86 -11.03 -11.26 -16.56
C THR A 86 -9.58 -11.05 -16.08
N THR A 87 -8.68 -12.01 -16.33
CA THR A 87 -7.27 -11.95 -15.91
C THR A 87 -6.39 -11.04 -16.76
N ASN A 88 -6.88 -10.51 -17.89
CA ASN A 88 -6.09 -9.61 -18.74
C ASN A 88 -6.20 -8.13 -18.34
N GLU A 89 -7.30 -7.71 -17.70
CA GLU A 89 -7.49 -6.30 -17.29
C GLU A 89 -6.75 -5.93 -16.00
N VAL A 90 -6.16 -6.90 -15.29
CA VAL A 90 -5.42 -6.66 -14.04
C VAL A 90 -3.89 -6.69 -14.27
N ASN A 91 -3.41 -7.18 -15.42
CA ASN A 91 -1.98 -7.49 -15.63
C ASN A 91 -1.32 -6.80 -16.84
N VAL A 92 -1.98 -5.83 -17.50
CA VAL A 92 -1.33 -4.92 -18.48
C VAL A 92 -1.64 -3.48 -18.14
#